data_AF-A0A2G8L5M4-F1
#
_entry.id   AF-A0A2G8L5M4-F1
#
_cell.length_a   1.000
_cell.length_b   1.000
_cell.length_c   1.000
_cell.angle_alpha   90.00
_cell.angle_beta   90.00
_cell.angle_gamma   90.00
#
_symmetry.space_group_name_H-M   'P 1'
#
loop_
_entity.id
_entity.type
_entity.pdbx_description
1 polymer ?
#
loop_
_entity_poly.entity_id
_entity_poly.type
_entity_poly.pdbx_seq_one_letter_code
_entity_poly.pdbx_strand_id
1 'polypeptide(L)' 'MVLDSKKIEYERCDIASSEDDKKKMRELMGDAKALPPQLFNGDQYLGEYTAFEAAVENGELEKFLKLE' A
#
# COMPACT_ATOMS: atom_id res chain seq x y z
N MET A 1 2.57 -3.69 -12.58
CA MET A 1 2.27 -2.47 -11.79
C MET A 1 3.33 -1.40 -12.10
N VAL A 2 3.02 -0.12 -11.84
CA VAL A 2 3.99 1.00 -12.00
C VAL A 2 5.29 0.75 -11.22
N LEU A 3 5.19 0.09 -10.06
CA LEU A 3 6.34 -0.31 -9.24
C LEU A 3 7.31 -1.23 -9.98
N ASP A 4 6.81 -2.22 -10.73
CA ASP A 4 7.65 -3.16 -11.49
C ASP A 4 8.46 -2.42 -12.57
N SER A 5 7.80 -1.51 -13.31
CA SER A 5 8.47 -0.70 -14.34
C SER A 5 9.56 0.21 -13.77
N LYS A 6 9.39 0.67 -12.53
CA LYS A 6 10.38 1.49 -11.80
C LYS A 6 11.39 0.66 -11.00
N LYS A 7 11.30 -0.68 -11.03
CA LYS A 7 12.15 -1.61 -10.28
C LYS A 7 12.15 -1.33 -8.77
N ILE A 8 11.00 -0.90 -8.25
CA ILE A 8 10.81 -0.73 -6.81
C ILE A 8 10.41 -2.09 -6.23
N GLU A 9 11.11 -2.55 -5.20
CA GLU A 9 10.77 -3.79 -4.51
C GLU A 9 9.52 -3.59 -3.64
N TYR A 10 8.63 -4.57 -3.65
CA TYR A 10 7.43 -4.58 -2.83
C TYR A 10 6.97 -6.02 -2.57
N GLU A 11 6.25 -6.20 -1.48
CA GLU A 11 5.57 -7.46 -1.16
C GLU A 11 4.08 -7.34 -1.47
N ARG A 12 3.50 -8.42 -2.00
CA ARG A 12 2.05 -8.53 -2.19
C ARG A 12 1.47 -9.41 -1.09
N CYS A 13 0.74 -8.80 -0.16
CA CYS A 13 -0.06 -9.52 0.83
C CYS A 13 -1.46 -9.82 0.26
N ASP A 14 -1.73 -11.08 -0.09
CA ASP A 14 -3.07 -11.49 -0.55
C ASP A 14 -3.99 -11.78 0.64
N ILE A 15 -4.71 -10.75 1.07
CA ILE A 15 -5.66 -10.84 2.18
C ILE A 15 -6.91 -11.68 1.88
N ALA A 16 -7.17 -12.02 0.60
CA ALA A 16 -8.32 -12.87 0.25
C ALA A 16 -8.03 -14.35 0.61
N SER A 17 -6.76 -14.73 0.59
CA SER A 17 -6.29 -16.09 0.89
C SER A 17 -5.76 -16.25 2.32
N SER A 18 -5.62 -15.15 3.08
CA SER A 18 -5.02 -15.11 4.42
C SER A 18 -5.85 -14.22 5.37
N GLU A 19 -6.56 -14.84 6.31
CA GLU A 19 -7.31 -14.10 7.33
C GLU A 19 -6.39 -13.37 8.32
N ASP A 20 -5.17 -13.87 8.56
CA ASP A 20 -4.19 -13.20 9.41
C ASP A 20 -3.70 -11.88 8.76
N ASP A 21 -3.42 -11.89 7.45
CA ASP A 21 -3.03 -10.67 6.73
C ASP A 21 -4.18 -9.65 6.66
N LYS A 22 -5.40 -10.14 6.46
CA LYS A 22 -6.61 -9.31 6.49
C LYS A 22 -6.84 -8.67 7.86
N LYS A 23 -6.63 -9.43 8.94
CA LYS A 23 -6.71 -8.93 10.31
C LYS A 23 -5.62 -7.89 10.56
N LYS A 24 -4.37 -8.20 10.19
CA LYS A 24 -3.24 -7.28 10.30
C LYS A 24 -3.50 -5.96 9.56
N MET A 25 -3.99 -6.01 8.32
CA MET A 25 -4.35 -4.81 7.55
C MET A 25 -5.39 -3.96 8.30
N ARG A 26 -6.47 -4.58 8.80
CA ARG A 26 -7.55 -3.87 9.52
C ARG A 26 -7.08 -3.29 10.86
N GLU A 27 -6.20 -3.99 11.56
CA GLU A 27 -5.56 -3.50 12.79
C GLU A 27 -4.66 -2.30 12.53
N LEU A 28 -3.82 -2.35 11.49
CA LEU A 28 -2.97 -1.23 11.07
C LEU A 28 -3.79 -0.01 10.64
N MET A 29 -4.95 -0.24 10.01
CA MET A 29 -5.88 0.83 9.63
C MET A 29 -6.73 1.35 10.79
N GLY A 30 -6.82 0.61 11.90
CA GLY A 30 -7.79 0.90 12.96
C GLY A 30 -9.25 0.81 12.50
N ASP A 31 -9.53 0.12 11.39
CA ASP A 31 -10.86 -0.02 10.81
C ASP A 31 -11.15 -1.48 10.41
N ALA A 32 -12.10 -2.09 11.11
CA ALA A 32 -12.56 -3.46 10.87
C ALA A 32 -13.24 -3.67 9.51
N LYS A 33 -13.61 -2.59 8.81
CA LYS A 33 -14.25 -2.59 7.49
C LYS A 33 -13.33 -2.08 6.38
N ALA A 34 -12.06 -1.79 6.68
CA ALA A 34 -11.09 -1.37 5.67
C ALA A 34 -11.06 -2.36 4.50
N LEU A 35 -11.03 -1.80 3.29
CA LEU A 35 -11.01 -2.54 2.03
C LEU A 35 -9.63 -2.41 1.38
N PRO A 36 -9.14 -3.45 0.69
CA PRO A 36 -7.92 -3.35 -0.10
C PRO A 36 -8.15 -2.48 -1.37
N PRO A 37 -7.08 -1.96 -1.98
CA PRO A 37 -5.68 -2.08 -1.55
C PRO A 37 -5.29 -1.00 -0.53
N GLN A 38 -4.40 -1.39 0.38
CA GLN A 38 -3.82 -0.53 1.42
C GLN A 38 -2.31 -0.65 1.35
N LEU A 39 -1.60 0.47 1.23
CA LEU A 39 -0.16 0.51 1.00
C LEU A 39 0.57 0.92 2.27
N PHE A 40 1.63 0.17 2.59
CA PHE A 40 2.48 0.40 3.74
C PHE A 40 3.95 0.31 3.32
N ASN A 41 4.81 1.08 3.98
CA ASN A 41 6.26 0.89 3.97
C ASN A 41 6.67 0.45 5.38
N GLY A 42 6.93 -0.84 5.57
CA GLY A 42 7.03 -1.45 6.90
C GLY A 42 5.71 -1.28 7.67
N ASP A 43 5.77 -0.65 8.85
CA ASP A 43 4.58 -0.34 9.66
C ASP A 43 3.98 1.03 9.35
N GLN A 44 4.57 1.78 8.41
CA GLN A 44 4.14 3.13 8.10
C GLN A 44 3.09 3.13 6.99
N TYR A 45 1.88 3.56 7.32
CA TYR A 45 0.82 3.73 6.33
C TYR A 45 1.19 4.80 5.30
N LEU A 46 0.98 4.48 4.02
CA LEU A 46 1.22 5.37 2.89
C LEU A 46 -0.08 5.92 2.31
N GLY A 47 -1.08 5.06 2.13
CA GLY A 47 -2.38 5.44 1.57
C GLY A 47 -3.09 4.29 0.86
N GLU A 48 -4.29 4.61 0.37
CA GLU A 48 -5.08 3.73 -0.48
C GLU A 48 -4.66 3.85 -1.95
N TYR A 49 -5.33 3.11 -2.85
CA TYR A 49 -5.09 3.17 -4.28
C TYR A 49 -5.14 4.59 -4.87
N THR A 50 -6.13 5.39 -4.47
CA THR A 50 -6.36 6.74 -5.03
C THR A 50 -5.21 7.69 -4.72
N ALA A 51 -4.62 7.58 -3.52
CA ALA A 51 -3.45 8.37 -3.14
C ALA A 51 -2.20 7.93 -3.92
N PHE A 52 -2.03 6.63 -4.14
CA PHE A 52 -0.97 6.09 -4.98
C PHE A 52 -1.09 6.56 -6.43
N GLU A 53 -2.29 6.48 -7.02
CA GLU A 53 -2.56 6.91 -8.39
C GLU A 53 -2.26 8.40 -8.56
N ALA A 54 -2.72 9.25 -7.64
CA ALA A 54 -2.41 10.67 -7.64
C ALA A 54 -0.90 10.94 -7.55
N ALA A 55 -0.17 10.19 -6.71
CA ALA A 55 1.28 10.33 -6.61
C ALA A 55 2.00 9.91 -7.91
N VAL A 56 1.50 8.89 -8.62
CA VAL A 56 2.02 8.49 -9.93
C VAL A 56 1.76 9.60 -10.97
N GLU A 57 0.54 10.13 -11.04
CA GLU A 57 0.15 11.17 -11.99
C GLU A 57 0.91 12.48 -11.78
N ASN A 58 1.16 12.85 -10.53
CA ASN A 58 1.92 14.06 -10.16
C ASN A 58 3.44 13.86 -10.22
N GLY A 59 3.93 12.65 -10.52
CA GLY A 59 5.36 12.35 -10.51
C GLY A 59 6.00 12.32 -9.11
N GLU A 60 5.20 12.22 -8.05
CA GLU A 60 5.62 12.23 -6.64
C GLU A 60 5.69 10.83 -6.02
N LEU A 61 5.81 9.78 -6.84
CA LEU A 61 5.75 8.39 -6.36
C LEU A 61 6.80 8.07 -5.28
N GLU A 62 8.06 8.49 -5.46
CA GLU A 62 9.14 8.18 -4.50
C GLU A 62 8.89 8.84 -3.13
N LYS A 63 8.40 10.08 -3.14
CA LYS A 63 7.95 10.80 -1.95
C LYS A 63 6.74 10.13 -1.29
N PHE A 64 5.76 9.68 -2.07
CA PHE A 64 4.62 8.91 -1.55
C PHE A 64 5.06 7.61 -0.88
N LEU A 65 6.02 6.89 -1.48
CA LEU A 65 6.57 5.65 -0.95
C LEU A 65 7.58 5.86 0.19
N LYS A 66 7.97 7.10 0.47
CA LYS A 66 8.97 7.49 1.49
C LYS A 66 10.33 6.84 1.22
N LEU A 67 10.75 6.89 -0.04
CA LEU A 67 12.06 6.43 -0.50
C LEU A 67 13.07 7.57 -0.65
N GLU A 68 12.65 8.81 -0.39
CA GLU A 68 13.44 10.05 -0.36
C GLU A 68 13.47 10.64 1.05
#